data_AF-W9B7M0-F1
#
_entry.id   AF-W9B7M0-F1
#
_cell.length_a   1.000
_cell.length_b   1.000
_cell.length_c   1.000
_cell.angle_alpha   90.00
_cell.angle_beta   90.00
_cell.angle_gamma   90.00
#
_symmetry.space_group_name_H-M   'P 1'
#
loop_
_entity.id
_entity.type
_entity.pdbx_description
1 polymer ?
#
loop_
_entity_poly.entity_id
_entity_poly.type
_entity_poly.pdbx_seq_one_letter_code
_entity_poly.pdbx_strand_id
1 'polypeptide(L)'
;MKPIAILLFSASAVFATVAAPTAAAADPCSASGLATTASGVLSQAGAYLDTHPGANDVLTAAGNQSTPDATAAIRGYFVGHPGEFLDLQNIARPLTSLRGQCGVAVSPSQLAALFDALA
;
A
#
# COMPACT_ATOMS: atom_id res chain seq x y z
N MET A 1 -3.82 -9.56 -76.78
CA MET A 1 -4.86 -8.50 -76.62
C MET A 1 -5.36 -8.65 -75.19
N LYS A 2 -5.24 -7.80 -74.16
CA LYS A 2 -4.83 -6.40 -73.89
C LYS A 2 -4.48 -6.40 -72.35
N PRO A 3 -3.64 -5.49 -71.80
CA PRO A 3 -2.75 -5.79 -70.68
C PRO A 3 -3.37 -5.75 -69.28
N ILE A 4 -2.75 -6.53 -68.38
CA ILE A 4 -2.94 -6.56 -66.92
C ILE A 4 -2.66 -5.15 -66.36
N ALA A 5 -3.66 -4.53 -65.76
CA ALA A 5 -3.52 -3.30 -64.99
C ALA A 5 -3.40 -3.67 -63.50
N ILE A 6 -2.19 -3.56 -62.97
CA ILE A 6 -1.90 -3.64 -61.54
C ILE A 6 -2.47 -2.37 -60.88
N LEU A 7 -3.56 -2.53 -60.13
CA LEU A 7 -4.07 -1.50 -59.24
C LEU A 7 -3.28 -1.57 -57.93
N LEU A 8 -2.46 -0.55 -57.70
CA LEU A 8 -1.85 -0.26 -56.40
C LEU A 8 -2.97 0.07 -55.39
N PHE A 9 -3.35 -0.89 -54.56
CA PHE A 9 -4.15 -0.63 -53.38
C PHE A 9 -3.23 -0.16 -52.25
N SER A 10 -3.41 1.10 -51.87
CA SER A 10 -2.80 1.73 -50.71
C SER A 10 -3.07 0.91 -49.44
N ALA A 11 -2.02 0.67 -48.67
CA ALA A 11 -2.06 0.02 -47.39
C ALA A 11 -2.88 0.85 -46.39
N SER A 12 -4.05 0.35 -46.00
CA SER A 12 -4.74 0.78 -44.78
C SER A 12 -4.64 -0.35 -43.77
N ALA A 13 -3.58 -0.34 -42.97
CA ALA A 13 -3.49 -1.15 -41.77
C ALA A 13 -4.54 -0.63 -40.78
N VAL A 14 -5.67 -1.34 -40.68
CA VAL A 14 -6.63 -1.13 -39.59
C VAL A 14 -5.99 -1.68 -38.32
N PHE A 15 -5.29 -0.81 -37.57
CA PHE A 15 -4.94 -1.09 -36.19
C PHE A 15 -6.25 -1.08 -35.39
N ALA A 16 -6.82 -2.26 -35.16
CA ALA A 16 -7.81 -2.45 -34.12
C ALA A 16 -7.11 -2.25 -32.77
N THR A 17 -7.17 -1.02 -32.24
CA THR A 17 -6.81 -0.75 -30.86
C THR A 17 -7.83 -1.47 -29.98
N VAL A 18 -7.48 -2.66 -29.49
CA VAL A 18 -8.15 -3.27 -28.36
C VAL A 18 -7.95 -2.32 -27.19
N ALA A 19 -8.94 -1.49 -26.89
CA ALA A 19 -8.99 -0.77 -25.64
C ALA A 19 -9.19 -1.82 -24.54
N ALA A 20 -8.09 -2.36 -24.03
CA ALA A 20 -8.13 -3.10 -22.78
C ALA A 20 -8.76 -2.17 -21.72
N PRO A 21 -9.67 -2.66 -20.87
CA PRO A 21 -10.23 -1.83 -19.82
C PRO A 21 -9.06 -1.37 -18.96
N THR A 22 -8.73 -0.08 -19.00
CA THR A 22 -7.86 0.51 -18.00
C THR A 22 -8.65 0.40 -16.70
N ALA A 23 -8.29 -0.57 -15.85
CA ALA A 23 -8.83 -0.63 -14.50
C ALA A 23 -8.58 0.77 -13.90
N ALA A 24 -9.66 1.53 -13.70
CA ALA A 24 -9.55 2.82 -13.04
C ALA A 24 -8.90 2.55 -11.69
N ALA A 25 -7.76 3.17 -11.42
CA ALA A 25 -7.14 3.07 -10.11
C ALA A 25 -8.17 3.52 -9.07
N ALA A 26 -8.38 2.71 -8.02
CA ALA A 26 -9.27 3.08 -6.94
C ALA A 26 -8.88 4.45 -6.39
N ASP A 27 -9.87 5.29 -6.09
CA ASP A 27 -9.62 6.58 -5.44
C ASP A 27 -8.77 6.33 -4.18
N PRO A 28 -7.56 6.92 -4.06
CA PRO A 28 -6.69 6.69 -2.91
C PRO A 28 -7.38 7.08 -1.60
N CYS A 29 -8.33 8.02 -1.65
CA CYS A 29 -9.11 8.47 -0.51
C CYS A 29 -10.39 7.66 -0.26
N SER A 30 -10.62 6.59 -1.02
CA SER A 30 -11.66 5.61 -0.71
C SER A 30 -11.17 4.58 0.31
N ALA A 31 -12.10 3.89 0.97
CA ALA A 31 -11.77 2.77 1.85
C ALA A 31 -10.95 1.68 1.13
N SER A 32 -11.27 1.39 -0.13
CA SER A 32 -10.50 0.45 -0.97
C SER A 32 -9.10 0.94 -1.31
N GLY A 33 -8.93 2.25 -1.54
CA GLY A 33 -7.61 2.86 -1.79
C GLY A 33 -6.70 2.81 -0.57
N LEU A 34 -7.25 3.14 0.61
CA LEU A 34 -6.54 2.97 1.88
C LEU A 34 -6.19 1.50 2.13
N ALA A 35 -7.14 0.58 1.97
CA ALA A 35 -6.88 -0.85 2.20
C ALA A 35 -5.75 -1.37 1.29
N THR A 36 -5.77 -0.99 0.01
CA THR A 36 -4.70 -1.36 -0.94
C THR A 36 -3.34 -0.82 -0.49
N THR A 37 -3.28 0.44 -0.07
CA THR A 37 -2.04 1.07 0.43
C THR A 37 -1.57 0.40 1.73
N ALA A 38 -2.50 0.16 2.66
CA ALA A 38 -2.22 -0.48 3.94
C ALA A 38 -1.71 -1.90 3.76
N SER A 39 -2.30 -2.70 2.87
CA SER A 39 -1.83 -4.05 2.56
C SER A 39 -0.38 -4.05 2.04
N GLY A 40 -0.03 -3.11 1.17
CA GLY A 40 1.35 -2.96 0.69
C GLY A 40 2.32 -2.61 1.82
N VAL A 41 1.98 -1.63 2.65
CA VAL A 41 2.81 -1.22 3.81
C VAL A 41 2.95 -2.35 4.82
N LEU A 42 1.87 -3.07 5.14
CA LEU A 42 1.90 -4.20 6.07
C LEU A 42 2.71 -5.37 5.52
N SER A 43 2.62 -5.66 4.22
CA SER A 43 3.44 -6.69 3.59
C SER A 43 4.93 -6.35 3.68
N GLN A 44 5.29 -5.08 3.46
CA GLN A 44 6.68 -4.63 3.53
C GLN A 44 7.19 -4.59 4.98
N ALA A 45 6.33 -4.19 5.92
CA ALA A 45 6.63 -4.25 7.35
C ALA A 45 6.85 -5.69 7.82
N GLY A 46 6.00 -6.65 7.40
CA GLY A 46 6.17 -8.06 7.74
C GLY A 46 7.53 -8.60 7.27
N ALA A 47 7.88 -8.37 5.99
CA ALA A 47 9.17 -8.79 5.46
C ALA A 47 10.36 -8.14 6.18
N TYR A 48 10.22 -6.88 6.62
CA TYR A 48 11.24 -6.21 7.43
C TYR A 48 11.36 -6.85 8.82
N LEU A 49 10.25 -7.09 9.50
CA LEU A 49 10.23 -7.64 10.85
C LEU A 49 10.74 -9.09 10.89
N ASP A 50 10.49 -9.88 9.84
CA ASP A 50 11.05 -11.23 9.70
C ASP A 50 12.60 -11.25 9.71
N THR A 51 13.23 -10.16 9.27
CA THR A 51 14.70 -10.01 9.32
C THR A 51 15.19 -9.17 10.50
N HIS A 52 14.30 -8.67 11.36
CA HIS A 52 14.62 -7.84 12.52
C HIS A 52 13.92 -8.39 13.78
N PRO A 53 14.41 -9.50 14.36
CA PRO A 53 13.72 -10.21 15.44
C PRO A 53 13.49 -9.35 16.68
N GLY A 54 14.40 -8.44 17.04
CA GLY A 54 14.20 -7.54 18.18
C GLY A 54 13.02 -6.59 18.00
N ALA A 55 12.88 -5.99 16.82
CA ALA A 55 11.75 -5.12 16.48
C ALA A 55 10.44 -5.92 16.42
N ASN A 56 10.50 -7.13 15.87
CA ASN A 56 9.35 -8.03 15.82
C ASN A 56 8.86 -8.42 17.22
N ASP A 57 9.78 -8.76 18.12
CA ASP A 57 9.47 -9.17 19.49
C ASP A 57 8.84 -8.03 20.29
N VAL A 58 9.41 -6.82 20.23
CA VAL A 58 8.85 -5.66 20.98
C VAL A 58 7.46 -5.29 20.46
N LEU A 59 7.24 -5.31 19.14
CA LEU A 59 5.94 -4.99 18.55
C LEU A 59 4.90 -6.09 18.84
N THR A 60 5.31 -7.35 18.85
CA THR A 60 4.45 -8.48 19.23
C THR A 60 4.04 -8.40 20.70
N ALA A 61 5.00 -8.14 21.60
CA ALA A 61 4.72 -8.00 23.02
C ALA A 61 3.80 -6.81 23.31
N ALA A 62 3.99 -5.69 22.60
CA ALA A 62 3.15 -4.50 22.72
C ALA A 62 1.66 -4.75 22.43
N GLY A 63 1.34 -5.74 21.58
CA GLY A 63 -0.05 -6.11 21.27
C GLY A 63 -0.85 -6.64 22.46
N ASN A 64 -0.19 -7.10 23.53
CA ASN A 64 -0.83 -7.63 24.75
C ASN A 64 -0.79 -6.65 25.92
N GLN A 65 -0.29 -5.43 25.70
CA GLN A 65 -0.07 -4.44 26.74
C GLN A 65 -1.15 -3.36 26.74
N SER A 66 -1.23 -2.61 27.85
CA SER A 66 -2.00 -1.37 27.86
C SER A 66 -1.38 -0.37 26.88
N THR A 67 -2.18 0.51 26.28
CA THR A 67 -1.68 1.52 25.32
C THR A 67 -0.49 2.35 25.86
N PRO A 68 -0.49 2.80 27.14
CA PRO A 68 0.66 3.48 27.72
C PRO A 68 1.91 2.61 27.78
N ASP A 69 1.78 1.35 28.23
CA ASP A 69 2.91 0.43 28.38
C ASP A 69 3.50 0.03 27.03
N ALA A 70 2.63 -0.28 26.05
CA ALA A 70 3.00 -0.55 24.67
C ALA A 70 3.80 0.61 24.07
N THR A 71 3.30 1.85 24.25
CA THR A 71 3.97 3.05 23.75
C THR A 71 5.35 3.24 24.39
N ALA A 72 5.45 3.02 25.70
CA ALA A 72 6.71 3.13 26.42
C ALA A 72 7.73 2.07 25.98
N ALA A 73 7.31 0.80 25.84
CA ALA A 73 8.16 -0.30 25.41
C ALA A 73 8.69 -0.08 23.99
N ILE A 74 7.82 0.27 23.04
CA ILE A 74 8.19 0.57 21.65
C ILE A 74 9.21 1.72 21.60
N ARG A 75 8.93 2.83 22.30
CA ARG A 75 9.86 3.97 22.35
C ARG A 75 11.20 3.59 22.97
N GLY A 76 11.18 2.84 24.07
CA GLY A 76 12.38 2.38 24.76
C GLY A 76 13.28 1.56 23.84
N TYR A 77 12.72 0.64 23.06
CA TYR A 77 13.46 -0.14 22.08
C TYR A 77 14.10 0.77 21.01
N PHE A 78 13.30 1.63 20.36
CA PHE A 78 13.79 2.43 19.23
C PHE A 78 14.78 3.55 19.63
N VAL A 79 14.91 3.90 20.91
CA VAL A 79 16.03 4.75 21.39
C VAL A 79 17.38 4.07 21.18
N GLY A 80 17.47 2.75 21.39
CA GLY A 80 18.69 1.97 21.13
C GLY A 80 18.85 1.56 19.66
N HIS A 81 17.77 1.63 18.88
CA HIS A 81 17.68 1.15 17.50
C HIS A 81 17.19 2.25 16.53
N PRO A 82 17.87 3.42 16.44
CA PRO A 82 17.40 4.54 15.63
C PRO A 82 17.35 4.24 14.13
N GLY A 83 18.21 3.35 13.63
CA GLY A 83 18.17 2.89 12.23
C GLY A 83 16.87 2.15 11.92
N GLU A 84 16.48 1.22 12.79
CA GLU A 84 15.25 0.43 12.60
C GLU A 84 13.99 1.31 12.69
N PHE A 85 14.02 2.33 13.54
CA PHE A 85 12.98 3.34 13.59
C PHE A 85 12.82 4.08 12.26
N LEU A 86 13.94 4.52 11.66
CA LEU A 86 13.91 5.23 10.38
C LEU A 86 13.41 4.33 9.25
N ASP A 87 13.81 3.06 9.23
CA ASP A 87 13.34 2.09 8.24
C ASP A 87 11.82 1.88 8.33
N LEU A 88 11.30 1.62 9.53
CA LEU A 88 9.86 1.45 9.75
C LEU A 88 9.08 2.75 9.47
N GLN A 89 9.66 3.92 9.76
CA GLN A 89 9.07 5.21 9.37
C GLN A 89 8.98 5.35 7.85
N ASN A 90 10.01 4.92 7.13
CA ASN A 90 10.03 4.94 5.67
C ASN A 90 8.99 3.97 5.08
N ILE A 91 8.87 2.77 5.66
CA ILE A 91 7.85 1.78 5.29
C ILE A 91 6.44 2.35 5.53
N ALA A 92 6.20 3.05 6.64
CA ALA A 92 4.91 3.64 6.97
C ALA A 92 4.56 4.92 6.18
N ARG A 93 5.51 5.49 5.44
CA ARG A 93 5.36 6.78 4.74
C ARG A 93 4.17 6.86 3.78
N PRO A 94 3.83 5.82 2.98
CA PRO A 94 2.67 5.88 2.11
C PRO A 94 1.36 6.14 2.87
N LEU A 95 1.18 5.52 4.04
CA LEU A 95 0.00 5.71 4.88
C LEU A 95 -0.05 7.10 5.51
N THR A 96 1.07 7.63 5.98
CA THR A 96 1.11 8.99 6.56
C THR A 96 0.91 10.06 5.49
N SER A 97 1.45 9.86 4.29
CA SER A 97 1.19 10.73 3.14
C SER A 97 -0.28 10.70 2.74
N LEU A 98 -0.90 9.52 2.69
CA LEU A 98 -2.31 9.38 2.35
C LEU A 98 -3.22 10.10 3.36
N ARG A 99 -2.92 10.00 4.65
CA ARG A 99 -3.62 10.75 5.70
C ARG A 99 -3.57 12.26 5.48
N GLY A 100 -2.41 12.77 5.04
CA GLY A 100 -2.24 14.20 4.72
C GLY A 100 -3.01 14.63 3.46
N GLN A 101 -3.14 13.74 2.47
CA GLN A 101 -3.82 14.01 1.20
C GLN A 101 -5.35 13.93 1.32
N CYS A 102 -5.87 12.93 2.04
CA CYS A 102 -7.30 12.60 2.07
C CYS A 102 -8.06 13.23 3.25
N GLY A 103 -7.34 13.85 4.19
CA GLY A 103 -7.90 14.23 5.48
C GLY A 103 -8.18 13.01 6.35
N VAL A 104 -8.50 13.26 7.62
CA VAL A 104 -8.73 12.21 8.66
C VAL A 104 -9.88 11.24 8.37
N ALA A 105 -10.64 11.45 7.28
CA ALA A 105 -11.83 10.68 6.93
C ALA A 105 -11.56 9.21 6.59
N VAL A 106 -10.31 8.85 6.29
CA VAL A 106 -9.92 7.47 5.96
C VAL A 106 -8.60 7.13 6.66
N SER A 107 -8.69 6.41 7.77
CA SER A 107 -7.53 6.06 8.59
C SER A 107 -7.51 4.57 9.00
N PRO A 108 -6.34 4.03 9.40
CA PRO A 108 -6.27 2.66 9.90
C PRO A 108 -7.24 2.35 11.05
N SER A 109 -7.68 3.34 11.83
CA SER A 109 -8.64 3.13 12.91
C SER A 109 -10.06 2.82 12.41
N GLN A 110 -10.44 3.21 11.19
CA GLN A 110 -11.71 2.76 10.60
C GLN A 110 -11.71 1.27 10.29
N LEU A 111 -10.57 0.72 9.85
CA LEU A 111 -10.43 -0.72 9.65
C LEU A 111 -10.47 -1.44 11.00
N ALA A 112 -9.81 -0.91 12.03
CA ALA A 112 -9.91 -1.45 13.39
C ALA A 112 -11.36 -1.45 13.90
N ALA A 113 -12.07 -0.32 13.78
CA ALA A 113 -13.47 -0.22 14.16
C ALA A 113 -14.39 -1.17 13.37
N LEU A 114 -14.08 -1.42 12.09
CA LEU A 114 -14.78 -2.44 11.30
C LEU A 114 -14.56 -3.83 11.88
N PHE A 115 -13.31 -4.21 12.21
CA PHE A 115 -13.03 -5.50 12.83
C PHE A 115 -13.75 -5.66 14.18
N ASP A 116 -13.72 -4.62 15.01
CA ASP A 116 -14.42 -4.61 16.31
C ASP A 116 -15.94 -4.77 16.15
N ALA A 117 -16.52 -4.17 15.11
CA ALA A 117 -17.97 -4.28 14.83
C ALA A 117 -18.40 -5.65 14.27
N LEU A 118 -17.45 -6.46 13.79
CA LEU A 118 -17.68 -7.79 13.22
C LEU A 118 -17.42 -8.92 14.22
N ALA A 119 -16.83 -8.63 15.37
CA ALA A 119 -16.54 -9.59 16.44
C ALA A 119 -17.74 -9.79 17.37
#